data_AF-A0A7S2UHI1-F1
#
_entry.id   AF-A0A7S2UHI1-F1
#
_cell.length_a   1.000
_cell.length_b   1.000
_cell.length_c   1.000
_cell.angle_alpha   90.00
_cell.angle_beta   90.00
_cell.angle_gamma   90.00
#
_symmetry.space_group_name_H-M   'P 1'
#
loop_
_entity.id
_entity.type
_entity.pdbx_description
1 polymer ?
#
loop_
_entity_poly.entity_id
_entity_poly.type
_entity_poly.pdbx_seq_one_letter_code
_entity_poly.pdbx_strand_id
1 'polypeptide(L)'
;MRSEIRKREQKVVQELIQGANVVLATNVGAGGSILAKASTDGLFDLVVIDEAAQALEASCWIPILRGGKRVVLAGDHCQLPPTIKSNSPPVIKGLGLTLFERIMGQEAVTMDRNNNTQSMSRMLGVQYRMHENIANWASKAMYSGNLESHESVKHRTLAQLPNVQSIVEKITPSSSESMTASTEPAVLAGSTLLLIDTAG
;
A
#
# COMPACT_ATOMS: atom_id res chain seq x y z
N MET A 1 -26.34 32.45 18.90
CA MET A 1 -24.89 32.42 18.60
C MET A 1 -24.37 31.03 18.17
N ARG A 2 -24.39 29.98 19.01
CA ARG A 2 -23.84 28.64 18.63
C ARG A 2 -24.50 27.97 17.41
N SER A 3 -25.82 28.08 17.28
CA SER A 3 -26.56 27.50 16.14
C SER A 3 -26.19 28.18 14.80
N GLU A 4 -25.96 29.49 14.84
CA GLU A 4 -25.61 30.26 13.65
C GLU A 4 -24.20 29.96 13.15
N ILE A 5 -23.24 29.80 14.07
CA ILE A 5 -21.88 29.36 13.76
C ILE A 5 -21.90 27.99 13.06
N ARG A 6 -22.63 27.02 13.62
CA ARG A 6 -22.75 25.67 13.03
C ARG A 6 -23.35 25.70 11.62
N LYS A 7 -24.36 26.55 11.38
CA LYS A 7 -24.97 26.70 10.05
C LYS A 7 -23.96 27.25 9.04
N ARG A 8 -23.19 28.26 9.43
CA ARG A 8 -22.15 28.84 8.56
C ARG A 8 -21.04 27.83 8.27
N GLU A 9 -20.56 27.13 9.31
CA GLU A 9 -19.56 26.07 9.18
C GLU A 9 -20.03 24.95 8.22
N GLN A 10 -21.26 24.45 8.42
CA GLN A 10 -21.82 23.42 7.54
C GLN A 10 -21.91 23.88 6.08
N LYS A 11 -22.30 25.15 5.85
CA LYS A 11 -22.37 25.72 4.50
C LYS A 11 -20.99 25.78 3.84
N VAL A 12 -19.98 26.27 4.56
CA VAL A 12 -18.60 26.33 4.03
C VAL A 12 -18.08 24.94 3.70
N VAL A 13 -18.28 23.97 4.58
CA VAL A 13 -17.84 22.59 4.34
C VAL A 13 -18.56 21.96 3.15
N GLN A 14 -19.86 22.23 2.99
CA GLN A 14 -20.62 21.78 1.83
C GLN A 14 -20.07 22.37 0.52
N GLU A 15 -19.81 23.67 0.47
CA GLU A 15 -19.24 24.33 -0.70
C GLU A 15 -17.85 23.79 -1.04
N LEU A 16 -17.00 23.53 -0.04
CA LEU A 16 -15.69 22.92 -0.24
C LEU A 16 -15.78 21.50 -0.81
N ILE A 17 -16.66 20.65 -0.27
CA ILE A 17 -16.83 19.27 -0.73
C ILE A 17 -17.41 19.24 -2.14
N GLN A 18 -18.39 20.09 -2.46
CA GLN A 18 -19.00 20.13 -3.79
C GLN A 18 -18.08 20.74 -4.85
N GLY A 19 -17.18 21.65 -4.44
CA GLY A 19 -16.16 22.24 -5.33
C GLY A 19 -14.91 21.37 -5.52
N ALA A 20 -14.69 20.36 -4.67
CA ALA A 20 -13.52 19.51 -4.74
C ALA A 20 -13.66 18.42 -5.81
N ASN A 21 -12.59 18.21 -6.60
CA ASN A 21 -12.53 17.06 -7.51
C ASN A 21 -12.19 15.75 -6.79
N VAL A 22 -11.52 15.83 -5.64
CA VAL A 22 -11.09 14.69 -4.83
C VAL A 22 -11.38 14.98 -3.36
N VAL A 23 -12.06 14.05 -2.69
CA VAL A 23 -12.32 14.11 -1.25
C VAL A 23 -11.72 12.88 -0.60
N LEU A 24 -10.84 13.10 0.38
CA LEU A 24 -10.14 12.03 1.10
C LEU A 24 -10.77 11.84 2.48
N ALA A 25 -11.02 10.59 2.85
CA ALA A 25 -11.51 10.21 4.17
C ALA A 25 -11.10 8.77 4.48
N THR A 26 -11.09 8.41 5.77
CA THR A 26 -11.07 6.99 6.16
C THR A 26 -12.41 6.34 5.83
N ASN A 27 -12.45 5.01 5.72
CA ASN A 27 -13.70 4.27 5.46
C ASN A 27 -14.82 4.67 6.43
N VAL A 28 -14.53 4.73 7.73
CA VAL A 28 -15.50 5.16 8.75
C VAL A 28 -15.79 6.66 8.66
N GLY A 29 -14.78 7.48 8.38
CA GLY A 29 -14.93 8.93 8.19
C GLY A 29 -15.88 9.28 7.05
N ALA A 30 -15.94 8.45 6.00
CA ALA A 30 -16.87 8.59 4.88
C ALA A 30 -18.35 8.42 5.28
N GLY A 31 -18.61 7.75 6.40
CA GLY A 31 -19.93 7.64 7.00
C GLY A 31 -20.32 8.83 7.87
N GLY A 32 -19.39 9.76 8.11
CA GLY A 32 -19.57 10.89 9.01
C GLY A 32 -20.65 11.87 8.57
N SER A 33 -21.27 12.54 9.55
CA SER A 33 -22.36 13.49 9.30
C SER A 33 -21.96 14.68 8.42
N ILE A 34 -20.66 15.01 8.36
CA ILE A 34 -20.12 16.07 7.51
C ILE A 34 -20.32 15.71 6.03
N LEU A 35 -19.86 14.53 5.62
CA LEU A 35 -20.02 14.04 4.25
C LEU A 35 -21.50 13.80 3.95
N ALA A 36 -22.24 13.14 4.83
CA ALA A 36 -23.67 12.89 4.64
C ALA A 36 -24.52 14.16 4.44
N LYS A 37 -24.10 15.30 5.01
CA LYS A 37 -24.79 16.59 4.85
C LYS A 37 -24.29 17.41 3.67
N ALA A 38 -23.05 17.19 3.23
CA ALA A 38 -22.43 17.92 2.15
C ALA A 38 -22.67 17.27 0.78
N SER A 39 -22.83 15.94 0.76
CA SER A 39 -23.06 15.14 -0.45
C SER A 39 -24.44 14.51 -0.45
N THR A 40 -25.17 14.66 -1.55
CA THR A 40 -26.29 13.78 -1.86
C THR A 40 -25.77 12.40 -2.27
N ASP A 41 -26.60 11.36 -2.14
CA ASP A 41 -26.25 10.03 -2.64
C ASP A 41 -25.89 10.10 -4.14
N GLY A 42 -24.81 9.41 -4.52
CA GLY A 42 -24.31 9.43 -5.90
C GLY A 42 -23.46 10.63 -6.28
N LEU A 43 -23.01 11.46 -5.31
CA LEU A 43 -22.06 12.56 -5.60
C LEU A 43 -20.74 12.04 -6.21
N PHE A 44 -20.28 10.86 -5.79
CA PHE A 44 -18.99 10.33 -6.21
C PHE A 44 -19.14 9.33 -7.36
N ASP A 45 -18.60 9.66 -8.53
CA ASP A 45 -18.58 8.76 -9.70
C ASP A 45 -17.62 7.57 -9.57
N LEU A 46 -16.62 7.69 -8.68
CA LEU A 46 -15.57 6.72 -8.42
C LEU A 46 -15.20 6.74 -6.94
N VAL A 47 -15.17 5.57 -6.33
CA VAL A 47 -14.62 5.36 -4.99
C VAL A 47 -13.32 4.58 -5.12
N VAL A 48 -12.24 5.11 -4.57
CA VAL A 48 -10.95 4.41 -4.47
C VAL A 48 -10.70 4.08 -3.01
N ILE A 49 -10.46 2.82 -2.70
CA ILE A 49 -10.08 2.36 -1.36
C ILE A 49 -8.66 1.82 -1.46
N ASP A 50 -7.73 2.56 -0.86
CA ASP A 50 -6.36 2.12 -0.68
C ASP A 50 -6.22 1.28 0.60
N GLU A 51 -5.20 0.41 0.66
CA GLU A 51 -5.00 -0.57 1.73
C GLU A 51 -6.24 -1.44 2.03
N ALA A 52 -7.02 -1.76 1.00
CA ALA A 52 -8.27 -2.51 1.12
C ALA A 52 -8.08 -3.93 1.67
N ALA A 53 -6.87 -4.51 1.53
CA ALA A 53 -6.49 -5.79 2.10
C ALA A 53 -6.32 -5.75 3.64
N GLN A 54 -6.15 -4.56 4.23
CA GLN A 54 -6.07 -4.38 5.69
C GLN A 54 -7.42 -3.94 6.29
N ALA A 55 -8.43 -3.71 5.46
CA ALA A 55 -9.73 -3.19 5.89
C ALA A 55 -10.74 -4.31 6.08
N LEU A 56 -11.51 -4.24 7.18
CA LEU A 56 -12.70 -5.07 7.33
C LEU A 56 -13.66 -4.77 6.20
N GLU A 57 -14.21 -5.80 5.57
CA GLU A 57 -15.16 -5.63 4.45
C GLU A 57 -16.33 -4.71 4.80
N ALA A 58 -16.89 -4.85 6.00
CA ALA A 58 -18.00 -4.02 6.45
C ALA A 58 -17.65 -2.52 6.42
N SER A 59 -16.39 -2.16 6.66
CA SER A 59 -15.93 -0.77 6.59
C SER A 59 -15.86 -0.27 5.15
N CYS A 60 -15.45 -1.10 4.19
CA CYS A 60 -15.33 -0.73 2.78
C CYS A 60 -16.69 -0.38 2.16
N TRP A 61 -17.77 -1.00 2.63
CA TRP A 61 -19.12 -0.67 2.17
C TRP A 61 -19.56 0.76 2.50
N ILE A 62 -19.00 1.39 3.54
CA ILE A 62 -19.36 2.76 3.94
C ILE A 62 -19.08 3.77 2.81
N PRO A 63 -17.86 3.91 2.28
CA PRO A 63 -17.59 4.79 1.15
C PRO A 63 -18.20 4.27 -0.16
N ILE A 64 -18.27 2.95 -0.38
CA ILE A 64 -18.86 2.38 -1.61
C ILE A 64 -20.32 2.81 -1.78
N LEU A 65 -21.11 2.77 -0.71
CA LEU A 65 -22.52 3.18 -0.75
C LEU A 65 -22.72 4.69 -0.92
N ARG A 66 -21.67 5.51 -0.75
CA ARG A 66 -21.68 6.94 -1.08
C ARG A 66 -21.39 7.19 -2.56
N GLY A 67 -20.75 6.24 -3.23
CA GLY A 67 -20.41 6.29 -4.65
C GLY A 67 -21.48 5.67 -5.55
N GLY A 68 -21.53 6.13 -6.80
CA GLY A 68 -22.62 5.78 -7.71
C GLY A 68 -22.36 4.58 -8.62
N LYS A 69 -21.14 4.40 -9.15
CA LYS A 69 -20.96 3.58 -10.37
C LYS A 69 -19.70 2.73 -10.45
N ARG A 70 -18.61 3.14 -9.83
CA ARG A 70 -17.30 2.48 -9.98
C ARG A 70 -16.54 2.46 -8.67
N VAL A 71 -15.87 1.35 -8.42
CA VAL A 71 -15.01 1.15 -7.25
C VAL A 71 -13.66 0.62 -7.74
N VAL A 72 -12.59 1.19 -7.21
CA VAL A 72 -11.22 0.65 -7.36
C VAL A 72 -10.74 0.29 -5.96
N LEU A 73 -10.29 -0.94 -5.79
CA LEU A 73 -9.66 -1.40 -4.57
C LEU A 73 -8.18 -1.60 -4.84
N ALA A 74 -7.33 -1.00 -4.02
CA ALA A 74 -5.89 -1.20 -4.03
C ALA A 74 -5.46 -1.73 -2.66
N GLY A 75 -4.45 -2.59 -2.64
CA GLY A 75 -3.96 -3.20 -1.42
C GLY A 75 -3.14 -4.45 -1.74
N ASP A 76 -2.66 -5.09 -0.69
CA ASP A 76 -1.82 -6.27 -0.80
C ASP A 76 -2.27 -7.36 0.19
N HIS A 77 -2.94 -8.38 -0.34
CA HIS A 77 -3.40 -9.54 0.42
C HIS A 77 -2.26 -10.40 1.01
N CYS A 78 -1.01 -10.20 0.59
CA CYS A 78 0.14 -10.89 1.16
C CYS A 78 0.72 -10.15 2.39
N GLN A 79 0.21 -8.97 2.72
CA GLN A 79 0.63 -8.18 3.88
C GLN A 79 -0.31 -8.40 5.08
N LEU A 80 -0.34 -7.45 6.02
CA LEU A 80 -1.09 -7.58 7.27
C LEU A 80 -2.60 -7.66 7.01
N PRO A 81 -3.31 -8.63 7.62
CA PRO A 81 -4.77 -8.67 7.58
C PRO A 81 -5.38 -7.59 8.50
N PRO A 82 -6.70 -7.35 8.43
CA PRO A 82 -7.38 -6.46 9.37
C PRO A 82 -7.20 -6.90 10.83
N THR A 83 -6.96 -5.92 11.71
CA THR A 83 -6.81 -6.15 13.15
C THR A 83 -8.17 -6.49 13.80
N ILE A 84 -8.33 -7.74 14.21
CA ILE A 84 -9.51 -8.24 14.93
C ILE A 84 -9.14 -8.49 16.39
N LYS A 85 -9.73 -7.72 17.31
CA LYS A 85 -9.44 -7.83 18.77
C LYS A 85 -10.02 -9.08 19.44
N SER A 86 -10.96 -9.77 18.78
CA SER A 86 -11.56 -10.96 19.34
C SER A 86 -10.66 -12.16 19.11
N ASN A 87 -10.41 -12.94 20.16
CA ASN A 87 -9.66 -14.20 20.07
C ASN A 87 -10.55 -15.40 19.69
N SER A 88 -11.84 -15.17 19.41
CA SER A 88 -12.78 -16.23 19.05
C SER A 88 -12.52 -16.71 17.62
N PRO A 89 -12.18 -18.00 17.38
CA PRO A 89 -11.86 -18.49 16.03
C PRO A 89 -12.97 -18.28 15.00
N PRO A 90 -14.27 -18.49 15.31
CA PRO A 90 -15.36 -18.15 14.38
C PRO A 90 -15.39 -16.68 13.97
N VAL A 91 -15.06 -15.77 14.90
CA VAL A 91 -15.06 -14.32 14.63
C VAL A 91 -13.88 -13.94 13.74
N ILE A 92 -12.68 -14.44 14.07
CA ILE A 92 -11.47 -14.21 13.25
C ILE A 92 -11.69 -14.73 11.84
N LYS A 93 -12.23 -15.95 11.69
CA LYS A 93 -12.52 -16.53 10.38
C LYS A 93 -13.57 -15.72 9.60
N GLY A 94 -14.61 -15.25 10.28
CA GLY A 94 -15.71 -14.50 9.64
C GLY A 94 -15.33 -13.08 9.22
N LEU A 95 -14.48 -12.40 10.00
CA LEU A 95 -14.07 -11.00 9.76
C LEU A 95 -12.72 -10.87 9.05
N GLY A 96 -11.92 -11.93 9.02
CA GLY A 96 -10.57 -11.93 8.46
C GLY A 96 -10.54 -11.93 6.93
N LEU A 97 -11.60 -12.42 6.27
CA LEU A 97 -11.72 -12.33 4.82
C LEU A 97 -12.10 -10.91 4.40
N THR A 98 -11.18 -10.20 3.78
CA THR A 98 -11.41 -8.84 3.28
C THR A 98 -12.23 -8.82 2.00
N LEU A 99 -12.81 -7.65 1.68
CA LEU A 99 -13.48 -7.43 0.41
C LEU A 99 -12.51 -7.61 -0.77
N PHE A 100 -11.26 -7.17 -0.58
CA PHE A 100 -10.19 -7.26 -1.57
C PHE A 100 -9.87 -8.72 -1.93
N GLU A 101 -9.57 -9.55 -0.93
CA GLU A 101 -9.30 -10.98 -1.11
C GLU A 101 -10.50 -11.71 -1.72
N ARG A 102 -11.72 -11.39 -1.28
CA ARG A 102 -12.93 -12.02 -1.80
C ARG A 102 -13.10 -11.76 -3.30
N ILE A 103 -12.90 -10.52 -3.74
CA ILE A 103 -13.01 -10.16 -5.17
C ILE A 103 -11.87 -10.78 -5.97
N MET A 104 -10.64 -10.81 -5.44
CA MET A 104 -9.52 -11.48 -6.08
C MET A 104 -9.75 -12.99 -6.27
N GLY A 105 -10.33 -13.66 -5.27
CA GLY A 105 -10.58 -15.10 -5.30
C GLY A 105 -11.76 -15.53 -6.19
N GLN A 106 -12.57 -14.61 -6.70
CA GLN A 106 -13.73 -14.93 -7.53
C GLN A 106 -13.38 -15.24 -9.00
N GLU A 107 -12.10 -15.19 -9.39
CA GLU A 107 -11.63 -15.28 -10.79
C GLU A 107 -12.45 -14.39 -11.74
N ALA A 108 -12.93 -13.26 -11.21
CA ALA A 108 -13.86 -12.42 -11.92
C ALA A 108 -13.16 -11.85 -13.15
N VAL A 109 -13.73 -12.13 -14.32
CA VAL A 109 -13.25 -11.62 -15.60
C VAL A 109 -14.14 -10.51 -16.09
N THR A 110 -13.54 -9.52 -16.73
CA THR A 110 -14.23 -8.44 -17.42
C THR A 110 -13.78 -8.39 -18.88
N MET A 111 -14.53 -7.71 -19.73
CA MET A 111 -14.18 -7.52 -21.13
C MET A 111 -13.53 -6.14 -21.32
N ASP A 112 -12.40 -6.09 -22.02
CA ASP A 112 -11.81 -4.82 -22.42
C ASP A 112 -12.57 -4.16 -23.59
N ARG A 113 -12.14 -2.96 -24.01
CA ARG A 113 -12.75 -2.24 -25.14
C ARG A 113 -12.64 -2.97 -26.49
N ASN A 114 -11.75 -3.95 -26.59
CA ASN A 114 -11.51 -4.77 -27.77
C ASN A 114 -12.18 -6.16 -27.66
N ASN A 115 -13.06 -6.35 -26.68
CA ASN A 115 -13.78 -7.59 -26.43
C ASN A 115 -12.89 -8.77 -25.99
N ASN A 116 -11.74 -8.50 -25.37
CA ASN A 116 -10.88 -9.51 -24.76
C ASN A 116 -11.23 -9.72 -23.29
N THR A 117 -11.27 -10.98 -22.87
CA THR A 117 -11.39 -11.37 -21.47
C THR A 117 -10.13 -11.01 -20.69
N GLN A 118 -10.27 -10.28 -19.58
CA GLN A 118 -9.18 -9.93 -18.68
C GLN A 118 -9.60 -10.13 -17.22
N SER A 119 -8.64 -10.48 -16.36
CA SER A 119 -8.83 -10.52 -14.91
C SER A 119 -9.20 -9.12 -14.38
N MET A 120 -10.14 -9.06 -13.44
CA MET A 120 -10.45 -7.83 -12.71
C MET A 120 -9.35 -7.43 -11.72
N SER A 121 -8.48 -8.36 -11.32
CA SER A 121 -7.34 -8.10 -10.43
C SER A 121 -6.02 -8.07 -11.22
N ARG A 122 -5.15 -7.11 -10.88
CA ARG A 122 -3.83 -6.95 -11.51
C ARG A 122 -2.78 -6.64 -10.46
N MET A 123 -1.74 -7.47 -10.42
CA MET A 123 -0.54 -7.23 -9.62
C MET A 123 0.38 -6.22 -10.33
N LEU A 124 0.98 -5.30 -9.55
CA LEU A 124 2.08 -4.46 -10.01
C LEU A 124 3.40 -5.22 -9.79
N GLY A 125 4.03 -5.68 -10.87
CA GLY A 125 5.22 -6.54 -10.79
C GLY A 125 6.55 -5.82 -10.59
N VAL A 126 6.61 -4.48 -10.65
CA VAL A 126 7.87 -3.72 -10.52
C VAL A 126 7.86 -2.91 -9.23
N GLN A 127 8.88 -3.10 -8.39
CA GLN A 127 9.04 -2.38 -7.12
C GLN A 127 10.23 -1.40 -7.17
N TYR A 128 10.07 -0.28 -6.46
CA TYR A 128 10.99 0.87 -6.51
C TYR A 128 11.60 1.21 -5.13
N ARG A 129 11.61 0.26 -4.19
CA ARG A 129 12.05 0.47 -2.80
C ARG A 129 13.33 -0.30 -2.48
N MET A 130 13.30 -1.63 -2.66
CA MET A 130 14.29 -2.56 -2.11
C MET A 130 15.40 -2.90 -3.11
N HIS A 131 16.59 -3.20 -2.58
CA HIS A 131 17.65 -3.88 -3.34
C HIS A 131 17.16 -5.26 -3.80
N GLU A 132 17.63 -5.74 -4.95
CA GLU A 132 17.19 -7.01 -5.56
C GLU A 132 17.30 -8.21 -4.62
N ASN A 133 18.42 -8.35 -3.90
CA ASN A 133 18.58 -9.46 -2.94
C ASN A 133 17.47 -9.51 -1.87
N ILE A 134 17.00 -8.35 -1.40
CA ILE A 134 15.90 -8.27 -0.41
C ILE A 134 14.57 -8.59 -1.09
N ALA A 135 14.31 -7.94 -2.24
CA ALA A 135 13.08 -8.12 -2.99
C ALA A 135 12.91 -9.57 -3.49
N ASN A 136 13.97 -10.21 -3.95
CA ASN A 136 13.96 -11.56 -4.53
C ASN A 136 13.50 -12.61 -3.52
N TRP A 137 13.85 -12.45 -2.24
CA TRP A 137 13.35 -13.34 -1.20
C TRP A 137 11.83 -13.18 -1.02
N ALA A 138 11.36 -11.95 -0.82
CA ALA A 138 9.93 -11.66 -0.65
C ALA A 138 9.10 -12.07 -1.89
N SER A 139 9.65 -11.80 -3.08
CA SER A 139 9.09 -12.17 -4.38
C SER A 139 8.81 -13.67 -4.47
N LYS A 140 9.80 -14.51 -4.15
CA LYS A 140 9.65 -15.97 -4.19
C LYS A 140 8.71 -16.49 -3.10
N ALA A 141 8.78 -15.91 -1.89
CA ALA A 141 8.01 -16.38 -0.75
C ALA A 141 6.52 -16.05 -0.84
N MET A 142 6.17 -14.86 -1.35
CA MET A 142 4.80 -14.33 -1.27
C MET A 142 4.16 -14.01 -2.62
N TYR A 143 4.96 -13.77 -3.67
CA TYR A 143 4.48 -13.26 -4.97
C TYR A 143 4.84 -14.18 -6.15
N SER A 144 5.08 -15.47 -5.90
CA SER A 144 5.42 -16.48 -6.92
C SER A 144 6.63 -16.12 -7.82
N GLY A 145 7.50 -15.21 -7.37
CA GLY A 145 8.63 -14.72 -8.15
C GLY A 145 8.30 -13.58 -9.13
N ASN A 146 7.07 -13.03 -9.11
CA ASN A 146 6.59 -12.04 -10.07
C ASN A 146 6.86 -10.58 -9.66
N LEU A 147 7.63 -10.36 -8.60
CA LEU A 147 8.02 -9.02 -8.12
C LEU A 147 9.51 -8.76 -8.45
N GLU A 148 9.77 -7.75 -9.27
CA GLU A 148 11.07 -7.37 -9.79
C GLU A 148 11.50 -5.98 -9.31
N SER A 149 12.79 -5.82 -8.98
CA SER A 149 13.36 -4.52 -8.64
C SER A 149 13.61 -3.67 -9.88
N HIS A 150 13.08 -2.45 -9.88
CA HIS A 150 13.45 -1.45 -10.89
C HIS A 150 14.96 -1.13 -10.82
N GLU A 151 15.56 -0.80 -11.96
CA GLU A 151 17.00 -0.55 -12.11
C GLU A 151 17.51 0.53 -11.12
N SER A 152 16.70 1.55 -10.85
CA SER A 152 17.03 2.63 -9.91
C SER A 152 17.27 2.19 -8.46
N VAL A 153 16.80 1.00 -8.07
CA VAL A 153 16.96 0.45 -6.71
C VAL A 153 17.65 -0.89 -6.67
N LYS A 154 17.77 -1.58 -7.81
CA LYS A 154 18.25 -2.95 -7.93
C LYS A 154 19.58 -3.18 -7.20
N HIS A 155 20.52 -2.24 -7.37
CA HIS A 155 21.87 -2.27 -6.82
C HIS A 155 22.11 -1.20 -5.72
N ARG A 156 21.03 -0.69 -5.10
CA ARG A 156 21.15 0.37 -4.09
C ARG A 156 21.76 -0.17 -2.80
N THR A 157 22.90 0.37 -2.40
CA THR A 157 23.58 0.02 -1.14
C THR A 157 23.61 1.20 -0.18
N LEU A 158 23.79 0.93 1.11
CA LEU A 158 23.92 1.97 2.13
C LEU A 158 25.17 2.84 1.91
N ALA A 159 26.24 2.28 1.35
CA ALA A 159 27.47 2.99 1.01
C ALA A 159 27.29 4.09 -0.05
N GLN A 160 26.21 4.04 -0.84
CA GLN A 160 25.89 5.06 -1.85
C GLN A 160 25.13 6.26 -1.26
N LEU A 161 24.80 6.26 0.03
CA LEU A 161 24.11 7.39 0.65
C LEU A 161 25.05 8.60 0.78
N PRO A 162 24.58 9.83 0.53
CA PRO A 162 25.44 11.03 0.47
C PRO A 162 26.29 11.30 1.70
N ASN A 163 25.85 10.84 2.88
CA ASN A 163 26.49 11.08 4.16
C ASN A 163 27.19 9.83 4.73
N VAL A 164 27.27 8.74 3.97
CA VAL A 164 27.99 7.54 4.38
C VAL A 164 29.37 7.57 3.76
N GLN A 165 30.38 7.83 4.59
CA GLN A 165 31.75 7.70 4.15
C GLN A 165 32.06 6.23 3.94
N SER A 166 32.52 5.89 2.74
CA SER A 166 33.06 4.57 2.44
C SER A 166 34.34 4.36 3.25
N ILE A 167 34.23 3.73 4.42
CA ILE A 167 35.38 3.27 5.18
C ILE A 167 35.92 2.03 4.46
N VAL A 168 36.70 2.24 3.40
CA VAL A 168 37.58 1.18 2.88
C VAL A 168 38.80 1.17 3.79
N GLU A 169 38.67 0.61 4.99
CA GLU A 169 39.86 0.08 5.63
C GLU A 169 40.34 -1.06 4.74
N LYS A 170 41.45 -0.81 4.02
CA LYS A 170 42.23 -1.87 3.41
C LYS A 170 42.59 -2.82 4.55
N ILE A 171 41.88 -3.93 4.66
CA ILE A 171 42.42 -5.13 5.29
C ILE A 171 43.54 -5.56 4.36
N THR A 172 44.72 -4.97 4.55
CA THR A 172 45.94 -5.40 3.86
C THR A 172 46.18 -6.83 4.30
N PRO A 173 46.07 -7.85 3.44
CA PRO A 173 46.60 -9.15 3.76
C PRO A 173 48.11 -8.95 3.80
N SER A 174 48.73 -9.23 4.93
CA SER A 174 50.17 -9.44 4.93
C SER A 174 50.46 -10.60 3.97
N SER A 175 51.22 -10.27 2.91
CA SER A 175 51.88 -11.15 1.93
C SER A 175 51.01 -11.87 0.88
N SER A 176 51.23 -11.43 -0.37
CA SER A 176 51.24 -12.15 -1.66
C SER A 176 50.15 -13.17 -1.97
N GLU A 177 49.20 -12.79 -2.83
CA GLU A 177 48.84 -13.55 -4.05
C GLU A 177 47.86 -12.76 -4.95
N SER A 178 47.83 -13.14 -6.23
CA SER A 178 47.38 -12.40 -7.42
C SER A 178 45.90 -12.03 -7.52
N MET A 179 45.65 -10.89 -8.16
CA MET A 179 44.33 -10.30 -8.46
C MET A 179 43.46 -11.15 -9.40
N THR A 180 42.23 -11.44 -8.96
CA THR A 180 41.05 -11.49 -9.82
C THR A 180 40.05 -10.47 -9.31
N ALA A 181 39.68 -9.48 -10.14
CA ALA A 181 38.76 -8.42 -9.77
C ALA A 181 37.32 -8.95 -9.66
N SER A 182 36.95 -9.43 -8.47
CA SER A 182 35.55 -9.53 -8.06
C SER A 182 35.20 -8.27 -7.27
N THR A 183 34.14 -7.57 -7.67
CA THR A 183 33.59 -6.42 -6.95
C THR A 183 33.15 -6.87 -5.56
N GLU A 184 34.03 -6.71 -4.57
CA GLU A 184 33.70 -7.08 -3.19
C GLU A 184 32.55 -6.21 -2.68
N PRO A 185 31.55 -6.79 -1.98
CA PRO A 185 30.48 -6.01 -1.40
C PRO A 185 31.07 -5.07 -0.34
N ALA A 186 30.71 -3.78 -0.41
CA ALA A 186 31.10 -2.81 0.62
C ALA A 186 30.59 -3.29 1.99
N VAL A 187 31.49 -3.84 2.80
CA VAL A 187 31.20 -4.28 4.16
C VAL A 187 31.06 -3.04 5.03
N LEU A 188 29.92 -2.91 5.74
CA LEU A 188 29.71 -1.89 6.76
C LEU A 188 30.53 -2.23 8.02
N ALA A 189 31.86 -2.19 7.93
CA ALA A 189 32.72 -2.36 9.09
C ALA A 189 32.65 -1.10 9.97
N GLY A 190 32.36 -1.27 11.26
CA GLY A 190 32.39 -0.18 12.25
C GLY A 190 31.12 0.66 12.41
N SER A 191 30.02 0.34 11.71
CA SER A 191 28.74 1.04 11.87
C SER A 191 27.68 0.16 12.54
N THR A 192 27.12 0.59 13.67
CA THR A 192 25.96 -0.06 14.27
C THR A 192 24.69 0.38 13.53
N LEU A 193 24.17 -0.50 12.66
CA LEU A 193 22.94 -0.26 11.93
C LEU A 193 21.73 -0.60 12.82
N LEU A 194 20.93 0.41 13.16
CA LEU A 194 19.63 0.24 13.81
C LEU A 194 18.53 0.38 12.74
N LEU A 195 18.00 -0.76 12.28
CA LEU A 195 16.81 -0.79 11.42
C LEU A 195 15.59 -0.93 12.34
N ILE A 196 14.77 0.12 12.37
CA ILE A 196 13.47 0.11 13.04
C ILE A 196 12.41 0.03 11.95
N ASP A 197 11.68 -1.07 11.90
CA ASP A 197 10.43 -1.14 11.15
C ASP A 197 9.30 -0.62 12.05
N THR A 198 8.57 0.41 11.59
CA THR A 198 7.48 1.04 12.32
C THR A 198 6.11 0.67 11.77
N ALA A 199 5.99 -0.39 10.95
CA ALA A 199 4.70 -0.84 10.47
C ALA A 199 3.81 -1.32 11.65
N GLY A 200 2.89 -0.44 12.06
CA GLY A 200 1.85 -0.66 13.07
C GLY A 200 0.79 0.43 12.99
#